data_AF-A0A433Y2J4-F1
#
_entry.id   AF-A0A433Y2J4-F1
#
_cell.length_a   1.000
_cell.length_b   1.000
_cell.length_c   1.000
_cell.angle_alpha   90.00
_cell.angle_beta   90.00
_cell.angle_gamma   90.00
#
_symmetry.space_group_name_H-M   'P 1'
#
loop_
_entity.id
_entity.type
_entity.pdbx_description
1 polymer ?
#
loop_
_entity_poly.entity_id
_entity_poly.type
_entity_poly.pdbx_seq_one_letter_code
_entity_poly.pdbx_strand_id
1 'polypeptide(L)'
;MKDQANNINQQRNRILNGSKTGAFDLLGEGQAKQVALAPTGNPQHSDPLITAYWCPFVQGNVLPGFVDIPMHNPEHQFVFTAAMNGCALVTTTSPLGSNMLRVYHHQHPDSPHINNLIKAQGQTIISSINANDYCHRDQKIPAPNAFNFLLYKEGRWKYAVQPQTFNMLTHDVTLNPSMPSKILDI
;
A
#
# COMPACT_ATOMS: atom_id res chain seq x y z
N MET A 1 -19.69 10.41 -15.38
CA MET A 1 -19.55 10.22 -13.91
C MET A 1 -18.28 9.46 -13.52
N LYS A 2 -17.93 8.33 -14.16
CA LYS A 2 -16.65 7.60 -13.88
C LYS A 2 -15.39 8.46 -14.08
N ASP A 3 -15.36 9.34 -15.09
CA ASP A 3 -14.20 10.20 -15.36
C ASP A 3 -13.97 11.30 -14.31
N GLN A 4 -15.04 11.80 -13.68
CA GLN A 4 -14.95 12.79 -12.60
C GLN A 4 -14.42 12.16 -11.30
N ALA A 5 -14.87 10.94 -10.97
CA ALA A 5 -14.35 10.18 -9.83
C ALA A 5 -12.85 9.88 -9.98
N ASN A 6 -12.40 9.55 -11.19
CA ASN A 6 -10.98 9.36 -11.50
C ASN A 6 -10.16 10.65 -11.30
N ASN A 7 -10.66 11.80 -11.75
CA ASN A 7 -9.96 13.08 -11.57
C ASN A 7 -9.84 13.49 -10.10
N ILE A 8 -10.91 13.29 -9.30
CA ILE A 8 -10.89 13.58 -7.86
C ILE A 8 -9.89 12.66 -7.14
N ASN A 9 -9.89 11.37 -7.44
CA ASN A 9 -8.95 10.42 -6.84
C ASN A 9 -7.49 10.72 -7.22
N GLN A 10 -7.23 11.12 -8.47
CA GLN A 10 -5.90 11.56 -8.89
C GLN A 10 -5.46 12.83 -8.14
N GLN A 11 -6.34 13.81 -7.96
CA GLN A 11 -6.04 15.01 -7.19
C GLN A 11 -5.76 14.69 -5.72
N ARG A 12 -6.56 13.83 -5.11
CA ARG A 12 -6.35 13.37 -3.73
C ARG A 12 -5.02 12.63 -3.57
N ASN A 13 -4.67 11.74 -4.50
CA ASN A 13 -3.37 11.07 -4.49
C ASN A 13 -2.20 12.05 -4.63
N ARG A 14 -2.33 13.12 -5.43
CA ARG A 14 -1.30 14.18 -5.50
C ARG A 14 -1.10 14.88 -4.17
N ILE A 15 -2.19 15.19 -3.45
CA ILE A 15 -2.12 15.79 -2.11
C ILE A 15 -1.43 14.82 -1.14
N LEU A 16 -1.87 13.56 -1.11
CA LEU A 16 -1.28 12.52 -0.27
C LEU A 16 0.21 12.28 -0.54
N ASN A 17 0.62 12.35 -1.81
CA ASN A 17 2.03 12.18 -2.19
C ASN A 17 2.92 13.26 -1.56
N GLY A 18 2.38 14.47 -1.35
CA GLY A 18 3.04 15.57 -0.65
C GLY A 18 2.92 15.49 0.87
N SER A 19 1.72 15.28 1.41
CA SER A 19 1.47 15.27 2.86
C SER A 19 1.95 14.00 3.57
N LYS A 20 2.09 12.88 2.84
CA LYS A 20 2.43 11.53 3.35
C LYS A 20 1.51 11.02 4.45
N THR A 21 0.36 11.66 4.63
CA THR A 21 -0.67 11.35 5.62
C THR A 21 -2.02 11.79 5.08
N GLY A 22 -3.10 11.15 5.54
CA GLY A 22 -4.45 11.56 5.17
C GLY A 22 -5.53 10.77 5.89
N ALA A 23 -6.78 11.11 5.56
CA ALA A 23 -7.97 10.43 6.02
C ALA A 23 -8.56 9.57 4.91
N PHE A 24 -8.96 8.36 5.29
CA PHE A 24 -9.38 7.32 4.38
C PHE A 24 -10.72 6.75 4.81
N ASP A 25 -11.44 6.29 3.82
CA ASP A 25 -12.76 5.73 3.97
C ASP A 25 -12.79 4.30 3.44
N LEU A 26 -13.45 3.41 4.16
CA LEU A 26 -13.68 2.03 3.74
C LEU A 26 -14.99 1.98 2.98
N LEU A 27 -14.88 2.07 1.66
CA LEU A 27 -16.02 1.96 0.77
C LEU A 27 -16.31 0.48 0.50
N GLY A 28 -17.56 0.08 0.70
CA GLY A 28 -18.06 -1.23 0.33
C GLY A 28 -19.57 -1.17 0.07
N GLU A 29 -20.04 -1.92 -0.93
CA GLU A 29 -21.47 -2.00 -1.26
C GLU A 29 -22.23 -3.04 -0.37
N GLY A 30 -21.74 -3.33 0.83
CA GLY A 30 -22.33 -4.34 1.72
C GLY A 30 -22.21 -5.79 1.24
N GLN A 31 -21.57 -6.05 0.09
CA GLN A 31 -21.20 -7.40 -0.34
C GLN A 31 -19.82 -7.78 0.23
N ALA A 32 -19.73 -8.98 0.80
CA ALA A 32 -18.60 -9.48 1.60
C ALA A 32 -17.21 -9.53 0.93
N LYS A 33 -17.04 -9.00 -0.29
CA LYS A 33 -15.86 -9.26 -1.14
C LYS A 33 -15.29 -8.06 -1.89
N GLN A 34 -15.83 -6.86 -1.71
CA GLN A 34 -15.35 -5.65 -2.37
C GLN A 34 -15.09 -4.56 -1.33
N VAL A 35 -13.87 -4.54 -0.79
CA VAL A 35 -13.41 -3.45 0.07
C VAL A 35 -12.49 -2.57 -0.75
N ALA A 36 -12.88 -1.32 -0.95
CA ALA A 36 -12.06 -0.29 -1.57
C ALA A 36 -11.75 0.78 -0.54
N LEU A 37 -10.47 1.00 -0.26
CA LEU A 37 -10.07 2.14 0.55
C LEU A 37 -9.87 3.34 -0.36
N ALA A 38 -10.61 4.42 -0.13
CA ALA A 38 -10.47 5.66 -0.88
C ALA A 38 -10.03 6.80 0.03
N PRO A 39 -9.11 7.68 -0.42
CA PRO A 39 -8.88 8.92 0.28
C PRO A 39 -10.15 9.76 0.23
N THR A 40 -10.53 10.37 1.36
CA THR A 40 -11.73 11.21 1.43
C THR A 40 -11.41 12.57 2.04
N GLY A 41 -12.14 13.58 1.56
CA GLY A 41 -12.13 14.93 2.14
C GLY A 41 -13.40 15.24 2.94
N ASN A 42 -14.51 14.59 2.60
CA ASN A 42 -15.83 14.75 3.24
C ASN A 42 -16.61 13.42 3.03
N PRO A 43 -16.64 12.50 4.01
CA PRO A 43 -17.43 11.29 3.92
C PRO A 43 -18.93 11.64 3.84
N GLN A 44 -19.70 10.82 3.13
CA GLN A 44 -21.16 10.97 3.05
C GLN A 44 -21.89 10.23 4.18
N HIS A 45 -21.15 9.56 5.07
CA HIS A 45 -21.66 8.80 6.20
C HIS A 45 -20.96 9.20 7.51
N SER A 46 -21.51 8.74 8.63
CA SER A 46 -21.05 9.06 9.98
C SER A 46 -19.91 8.18 10.49
N ASP A 47 -19.50 7.16 9.72
CA ASP A 47 -18.44 6.26 10.17
C ASP A 47 -17.12 7.01 10.36
N PRO A 48 -16.36 6.71 11.44
CA PRO A 48 -15.08 7.35 11.68
C PRO A 48 -14.11 7.12 10.52
N LEU A 49 -13.48 8.21 10.07
CA LEU A 49 -12.42 8.14 9.08
C LEU A 49 -11.19 7.45 9.66
N ILE A 50 -10.50 6.67 8.83
CA ILE A 50 -9.22 6.08 9.16
C ILE A 50 -8.13 7.07 8.81
N THR A 51 -7.45 7.64 9.80
CA THR A 51 -6.24 8.43 9.56
C THR A 51 -5.03 7.52 9.45
N ALA A 52 -4.20 7.71 8.43
CA ALA A 52 -3.06 6.86 8.15
C ALA A 52 -1.89 7.64 7.53
N TYR A 53 -0.70 7.08 7.66
CA TYR A 53 0.41 7.44 6.78
C TYR A 53 0.12 6.96 5.34
N TRP A 54 0.72 7.61 4.37
CA TRP A 54 0.61 7.30 2.95
C TRP A 54 1.98 7.03 2.34
N CYS A 55 2.20 5.80 1.89
CA CYS A 55 3.33 5.44 1.06
C CYS A 55 2.96 5.65 -0.41
N PRO A 56 3.51 6.67 -1.10
CA PRO A 56 3.15 6.91 -2.49
C PRO A 56 3.72 5.85 -3.41
N PHE A 57 3.02 5.62 -4.51
CA PHE A 57 3.54 4.86 -5.65
C PHE A 57 4.16 5.82 -6.67
N VAL A 58 5.37 5.52 -7.13
CA VAL A 58 6.03 6.21 -8.24
C VAL A 58 6.37 5.18 -9.31
N GLN A 59 5.86 5.39 -10.51
CA GLN A 59 6.08 4.51 -11.65
C GLN A 59 7.43 4.83 -12.33
N GLY A 60 8.14 3.81 -12.79
CA GLY A 60 9.36 3.93 -13.60
C GLY A 60 10.61 3.33 -12.96
N ASN A 61 11.77 3.62 -13.57
CA ASN A 61 13.10 3.17 -13.12
C ASN A 61 13.81 4.21 -12.25
N VAL A 62 13.03 4.89 -11.40
CA VAL A 62 13.49 5.95 -10.51
C VAL A 62 13.37 5.50 -9.05
N LEU A 63 13.81 6.34 -8.12
CA LEU A 63 13.61 6.06 -6.70
C LEU A 63 12.11 5.89 -6.42
N PRO A 64 11.69 4.78 -5.79
CA PRO A 64 10.30 4.56 -5.46
C PRO A 64 9.75 5.60 -4.51
N GLY A 65 8.43 5.77 -4.55
CA GLY A 65 7.76 6.57 -3.55
C GLY A 65 7.91 5.94 -2.16
N PHE A 66 8.13 6.78 -1.15
CA PHE A 66 8.37 6.34 0.21
C PHE A 66 7.68 7.22 1.25
N VAL A 67 7.58 6.68 2.46
CA VAL A 67 7.17 7.39 3.68
C VAL A 67 8.04 6.94 4.86
N ASP A 68 8.40 7.90 5.71
CA ASP A 68 9.07 7.63 6.97
C ASP A 68 8.03 7.53 8.08
N ILE A 69 8.13 6.51 8.94
CA ILE A 69 7.19 6.23 10.03
C ILE A 69 7.94 5.96 11.34
N PRO A 70 7.40 6.35 12.51
CA PRO A 70 8.01 6.04 13.80
C PRO A 70 8.01 4.53 14.08
N MET A 71 9.09 3.98 14.62
CA MET A 71 9.12 2.57 15.06
C MET A 71 8.23 2.31 16.28
N HIS A 72 8.09 3.31 17.15
CA HIS A 72 7.36 3.20 18.40
C HIS A 72 6.37 4.34 18.54
N ASN A 73 5.20 4.03 19.11
CA ASN A 73 4.12 4.98 19.40
C ASN A 73 3.78 5.90 18.21
N PRO A 74 3.51 5.35 17.02
CA PRO A 74 3.18 6.17 15.86
C PRO A 74 1.85 6.89 16.07
N GLU A 75 1.76 8.11 15.55
CA GLU A 75 0.52 8.91 15.57
C GLU A 75 -0.61 8.21 14.81
N HIS A 76 -0.27 7.54 13.70
CA HIS A 76 -1.21 6.74 12.94
C HIS A 76 -0.84 5.26 12.99
N GLN A 77 -1.83 4.39 13.15
CA GLN A 77 -1.62 2.95 13.25
C GLN A 77 -1.57 2.23 11.90
N PHE A 78 -1.76 2.96 10.79
CA PHE A 78 -1.83 2.40 9.45
C PHE A 78 -0.88 3.13 8.50
N VAL A 79 -0.32 2.38 7.55
CA VAL A 79 0.32 2.94 6.35
C VAL A 79 -0.39 2.38 5.14
N PHE A 80 -1.13 3.23 4.44
CA PHE A 80 -1.79 2.87 3.20
C PHE A 80 -0.95 3.24 1.99
N THR A 81 -1.28 2.62 0.87
CA THR A 81 -0.63 2.87 -0.40
C THR A 81 -1.58 2.65 -1.56
N ALA A 82 -1.14 2.94 -2.79
CA ALA A 82 -1.89 2.66 -4.00
C ALA A 82 -2.02 1.13 -4.24
N ALA A 83 -2.88 0.74 -5.17
CA ALA A 83 -3.13 -0.67 -5.50
C ALA A 83 -1.84 -1.46 -5.80
N MET A 84 -1.76 -2.68 -5.27
CA MET A 84 -0.59 -3.56 -5.38
C MET A 84 -0.76 -4.57 -6.52
N ASN A 85 -0.59 -4.09 -7.75
CA ASN A 85 -0.75 -4.90 -8.98
C ASN A 85 0.57 -5.58 -9.37
N GLY A 86 1.04 -6.52 -8.55
CA GLY A 86 2.36 -7.16 -8.74
C GLY A 86 3.55 -6.31 -8.24
N CYS A 87 3.27 -5.24 -7.52
CA CYS A 87 4.26 -4.39 -6.86
C CYS A 87 4.79 -5.01 -5.56
N ALA A 88 5.77 -4.35 -4.96
CA ALA A 88 6.39 -4.73 -3.70
C ALA A 88 6.41 -3.56 -2.70
N LEU A 89 6.29 -3.91 -1.42
CA LEU A 89 6.60 -3.03 -0.31
C LEU A 89 7.93 -3.46 0.30
N VAL A 90 8.82 -2.50 0.50
CA VAL A 90 10.14 -2.72 1.11
C VAL A 90 10.28 -1.80 2.30
N THR A 91 10.70 -2.34 3.44
CA THR A 91 10.97 -1.54 4.64
C THR A 91 12.47 -1.52 4.93
N THR A 92 12.99 -0.33 5.18
CA THR A 92 14.37 -0.11 5.60
C THR A 92 14.44 0.67 6.90
N THR A 93 15.62 0.74 7.51
CA THR A 93 15.92 1.84 8.43
C THR A 93 15.78 3.18 7.70
N SER A 94 15.30 4.21 8.39
CA SER A 94 15.19 5.55 7.82
C SER A 94 16.49 6.33 7.99
N PRO A 95 16.88 7.18 7.02
CA PRO A 95 17.99 8.12 7.19
C PRO A 95 17.67 9.23 8.21
N LEU A 96 16.41 9.39 8.64
CA LEU A 96 16.02 10.38 9.64
C LEU A 96 16.38 9.97 11.08
N GLY A 97 16.85 8.74 11.29
CA GLY A 97 17.38 8.28 12.56
C GLY A 97 16.97 6.87 12.93
N SER A 98 17.61 6.34 13.97
CA SER A 98 17.45 4.96 14.43
C SER A 98 16.10 4.66 15.09
N ASN A 99 15.16 5.60 15.16
CA ASN A 99 13.80 5.39 15.68
C ASN A 99 12.73 5.46 14.58
N MET A 100 13.15 5.45 13.31
CA MET A 100 12.28 5.63 12.16
C MET A 100 12.51 4.49 11.16
N LEU A 101 11.42 4.00 10.58
CA LEU A 101 11.44 3.12 9.41
C LEU A 101 11.12 3.93 8.17
N ARG A 102 11.61 3.47 7.02
CA ARG A 102 11.16 3.97 5.73
C ARG A 102 10.54 2.84 4.93
N VAL A 103 9.32 3.08 4.45
CA VAL A 103 8.57 2.13 3.62
C VAL A 103 8.57 2.65 2.19
N TYR A 104 8.84 1.78 1.24
CA TYR A 104 8.85 2.06 -0.19
C TYR A 104 7.78 1.23 -0.89
N HIS A 105 7.12 1.80 -1.91
CA HIS A 105 6.26 1.06 -2.84
C HIS A 105 6.85 1.13 -4.24
N HIS A 106 7.29 -0.02 -4.78
CA HIS A 106 7.87 -0.10 -6.13
C HIS A 106 7.34 -1.25 -6.99
N GLN A 107 7.38 -1.05 -8.30
CA GLN A 107 6.85 -1.97 -9.32
C GLN A 107 7.79 -3.12 -9.72
N HIS A 108 9.02 -3.15 -9.22
CA HIS A 108 10.07 -4.06 -9.70
C HIS A 108 10.84 -4.74 -8.55
N PRO A 109 10.23 -5.68 -7.80
CA PRO A 109 10.86 -6.36 -6.66
C PRO A 109 12.25 -6.92 -6.98
N ASP A 110 12.41 -7.48 -8.18
CA ASP A 110 13.61 -8.19 -8.58
C ASP A 110 14.62 -7.32 -9.34
N SER A 111 14.36 -6.01 -9.51
CA SER A 111 15.27 -5.12 -10.24
C SER A 111 16.47 -4.73 -9.36
N PRO A 112 17.70 -5.14 -9.72
CA PRO A 112 18.89 -4.76 -8.95
C PRO A 112 19.10 -3.25 -8.93
N HIS A 113 18.76 -2.56 -10.02
CA HIS A 113 18.84 -1.10 -10.12
C HIS A 113 17.97 -0.41 -9.08
N ILE A 114 16.69 -0.77 -8.98
CA ILE A 114 15.76 -0.17 -8.00
C ILE A 114 16.17 -0.51 -6.58
N ASN A 115 16.59 -1.75 -6.33
CA ASN A 115 17.05 -2.17 -5.01
C ASN A 115 18.32 -1.40 -4.59
N ASN A 116 19.21 -1.08 -5.53
CA ASN A 116 20.37 -0.23 -5.27
C ASN A 116 19.99 1.23 -4.99
N LEU A 117 18.98 1.77 -5.68
CA LEU A 117 18.45 3.10 -5.35
C LEU A 117 17.87 3.16 -3.94
N ILE A 118 17.10 2.15 -3.52
CA ILE A 118 16.57 2.05 -2.14
C ILE A 118 17.71 1.97 -1.13
N LYS A 119 18.69 1.09 -1.34
CA LYS A 119 19.87 0.94 -0.46
C LYS A 119 20.71 2.22 -0.37
N ALA A 120 20.74 3.03 -1.43
CA ALA A 120 21.42 4.32 -1.41
C ALA A 120 20.68 5.37 -0.54
N GLN A 121 19.40 5.15 -0.22
CA GLN A 121 18.57 6.06 0.58
C GLN A 121 18.38 5.61 2.05
N GLY A 122 18.65 4.35 2.38
CA GLY A 122 18.46 3.78 3.72
C GLY A 122 19.43 2.62 3.97
N GLN A 123 19.86 2.44 5.21
CA GLN A 123 21.08 1.66 5.48
C GLN A 123 20.91 0.15 5.54
N THR A 124 19.70 -0.39 5.64
CA THR A 124 19.49 -1.86 5.62
C THR A 124 18.06 -2.14 5.21
N ILE A 125 17.84 -3.04 4.25
CA ILE A 125 16.52 -3.65 4.02
C ILE A 125 16.25 -4.58 5.19
N ILE A 126 15.19 -4.28 5.93
CA ILE A 126 14.76 -5.05 7.10
C ILE A 126 13.83 -6.18 6.62
N SER A 127 12.84 -5.84 5.80
CA SER A 127 11.83 -6.76 5.32
C SER A 127 11.25 -6.32 3.98
N SER A 128 10.57 -7.23 3.29
CA SER A 128 9.77 -6.90 2.12
C SER A 128 8.63 -7.89 1.92
N ILE A 129 7.59 -7.44 1.22
CA ILE A 129 6.59 -8.30 0.59
C ILE A 129 6.54 -7.99 -0.91
N ASN A 130 6.31 -9.00 -1.73
CA ASN A 130 6.23 -8.87 -3.19
C ASN A 130 5.07 -9.69 -3.77
N ALA A 131 4.94 -9.72 -5.08
CA ALA A 131 3.88 -10.45 -5.78
C ALA A 131 3.73 -11.90 -5.31
N ASN A 132 4.82 -12.62 -5.02
CA ASN A 132 4.76 -14.00 -4.54
C ASN A 132 4.03 -14.14 -3.19
N ASP A 133 3.91 -13.05 -2.42
CA ASP A 133 3.20 -13.06 -1.15
C ASP A 133 1.68 -13.07 -1.30
N TYR A 134 1.15 -12.58 -2.42
CA TYR A 134 -0.28 -12.34 -2.59
C TYR A 134 -0.85 -12.77 -3.95
N CYS A 135 -0.04 -13.27 -4.86
CA CYS A 135 -0.49 -13.92 -6.09
C CYS A 135 0.38 -15.13 -6.45
N HIS A 136 -0.19 -16.05 -7.23
CA HIS A 136 0.59 -17.14 -7.82
C HIS A 136 1.48 -16.60 -8.95
N ARG A 137 2.70 -17.15 -9.10
CA ARG A 137 3.66 -16.71 -10.14
C ARG A 137 3.09 -16.72 -11.55
N ASP A 138 2.18 -17.66 -11.82
CA ASP A 138 1.61 -17.85 -13.16
C ASP A 138 0.23 -17.20 -13.33
N GLN A 139 -0.24 -16.46 -12.32
CA GLN A 139 -1.56 -15.83 -12.36
C GLN A 139 -1.56 -14.65 -13.33
N LYS A 140 -2.18 -14.85 -14.49
CA LYS A 140 -2.38 -13.80 -15.52
C LYS A 140 -3.82 -13.30 -15.56
N ILE A 141 -4.78 -14.20 -15.37
CA ILE A 141 -6.22 -13.90 -15.43
C ILE A 141 -6.94 -14.68 -14.31
N PRO A 142 -7.75 -14.00 -13.47
CA PRO A 142 -7.79 -12.55 -13.29
C PRO A 142 -6.43 -11.98 -12.86
N ALA A 143 -6.16 -10.72 -13.22
CA ALA A 143 -4.86 -10.09 -12.97
C ALA A 143 -4.55 -10.03 -11.46
N PRO A 144 -3.27 -10.12 -11.07
CA PRO A 144 -2.88 -10.05 -9.66
C PRO A 144 -3.17 -8.64 -9.11
N ASN A 145 -3.77 -8.60 -7.92
CA ASN A 145 -3.98 -7.39 -7.15
C ASN A 145 -3.86 -7.70 -5.66
N ALA A 146 -3.69 -6.70 -4.82
CA ALA A 146 -3.81 -6.85 -3.38
C ALA A 146 -4.12 -5.52 -2.71
N PHE A 147 -4.77 -5.63 -1.55
CA PHE A 147 -4.91 -4.53 -0.61
C PHE A 147 -3.90 -4.71 0.53
N ASN A 148 -2.62 -4.46 0.22
CA ASN A 148 -1.56 -4.56 1.22
C ASN A 148 -1.32 -3.21 1.91
N PHE A 149 -1.12 -3.25 3.21
CA PHE A 149 -0.85 -2.08 4.03
C PHE A 149 0.01 -2.47 5.24
N LEU A 150 0.56 -1.48 5.95
CA LEU A 150 1.18 -1.75 7.25
C LEU A 150 0.20 -1.43 8.37
N LEU A 151 0.25 -2.24 9.42
CA LEU A 151 -0.52 -2.10 10.64
C LEU A 151 0.44 -2.07 11.83
N TYR A 152 0.28 -1.08 12.70
CA TYR A 152 0.96 -1.04 13.99
C TYR A 152 0.13 -1.75 15.04
N LYS A 153 0.62 -2.88 15.54
CA LYS A 153 -0.07 -3.70 16.55
C LYS A 153 0.95 -4.38 17.44
N GLU A 154 0.63 -4.48 18.74
CA GLU A 154 1.52 -5.11 19.74
C GLU A 154 2.91 -4.47 19.79
N GLY A 155 2.96 -3.14 19.61
CA GLY A 155 4.20 -2.36 19.69
C GLY A 155 5.11 -2.49 18.46
N ARG A 156 4.66 -3.13 17.37
CA ARG A 156 5.46 -3.35 16.16
C ARG A 156 4.66 -3.09 14.90
N TRP A 157 5.36 -2.73 13.83
CA TRP A 157 4.79 -2.68 12.49
C TRP A 157 4.76 -4.07 11.87
N LYS A 158 3.65 -4.37 11.19
CA LYS A 158 3.40 -5.63 10.50
C LYS A 158 2.83 -5.34 9.11
N TYR A 159 3.16 -6.14 8.12
CA TYR A 159 2.43 -6.15 6.86
C TYR A 159 1.11 -6.88 7.03
N ALA A 160 0.01 -6.22 6.68
CA ALA A 160 -1.26 -6.86 6.42
C ALA A 160 -1.37 -7.14 4.92
N VAL A 161 -1.39 -8.43 4.56
CA VAL A 161 -1.44 -8.89 3.17
C VAL A 161 -2.84 -9.42 2.90
N GLN A 162 -3.55 -8.75 1.99
CA GLN A 162 -4.89 -9.14 1.56
C GLN A 162 -4.88 -9.42 0.05
N PRO A 163 -4.67 -10.69 -0.34
CA PRO A 163 -4.72 -11.10 -1.74
C PRO A 163 -6.07 -10.76 -2.40
N GLN A 164 -5.99 -10.17 -3.58
CA GLN A 164 -7.14 -9.82 -4.41
C GLN A 164 -6.91 -10.27 -5.85
N THR A 165 -7.97 -10.22 -6.65
CA THR A 165 -7.91 -10.41 -8.09
C THR A 165 -8.60 -9.25 -8.77
N PHE A 166 -8.08 -8.85 -9.93
CA PHE A 166 -8.64 -7.77 -10.72
C PHE A 166 -9.06 -8.28 -12.10
N ASN A 167 -10.34 -8.12 -12.41
CA ASN A 167 -10.84 -8.41 -13.74
C ASN A 167 -10.59 -7.19 -14.65
N MET A 168 -9.63 -7.30 -15.55
CA MET A 168 -9.25 -6.21 -16.47
C MET A 168 -10.39 -5.75 -17.39
N LEU A 169 -11.38 -6.61 -17.67
CA LEU A 169 -12.50 -6.28 -18.55
C LEU A 169 -13.60 -5.53 -17.79
N THR A 170 -14.01 -6.06 -16.63
CA THR A 170 -15.12 -5.48 -15.85
C THR A 170 -14.67 -4.42 -14.84
N HIS A 171 -13.37 -4.37 -14.56
CA HIS A 171 -12.73 -3.58 -13.49
C HIS A 171 -13.14 -4.00 -12.07
N ASP A 172 -13.66 -5.21 -11.91
CA ASP A 172 -14.02 -5.73 -10.60
C ASP A 172 -12.79 -6.16 -9.82
N VAL A 173 -12.72 -5.75 -8.56
CA VAL A 173 -11.74 -6.24 -7.58
C VAL A 173 -12.46 -7.17 -6.61
N THR A 174 -11.93 -8.38 -6.42
CA THR A 174 -12.49 -9.34 -5.47
C THR A 174 -11.39 -10.00 -4.65
N LEU A 175 -11.71 -10.57 -3.49
CA LEU A 175 -10.76 -11.36 -2.71
C LEU A 175 -10.24 -12.54 -3.55
N ASN A 176 -8.96 -12.89 -3.40
CA ASN A 176 -8.40 -14.07 -4.04
C ASN A 176 -8.68 -15.32 -3.18
N PRO A 177 -9.59 -16.23 -3.58
CA PRO A 177 -9.95 -17.37 -2.75
C PRO A 177 -8.84 -18.43 -2.66
N SER A 178 -7.84 -18.40 -3.56
CA SER A 178 -6.74 -19.37 -3.56
C SER A 178 -5.57 -18.97 -2.66
N MET A 179 -5.59 -17.76 -2.10
CA MET A 179 -4.49 -17.21 -1.31
C MET A 179 -5.03 -16.62 0.00
N PRO A 180 -4.65 -17.16 1.17
CA PRO A 180 -5.14 -16.64 2.45
C PRO A 180 -4.54 -15.27 2.76
N SER A 181 -5.32 -14.43 3.45
CA SER A 181 -4.79 -13.23 4.10
C SER A 181 -3.77 -13.63 5.17
N LYS A 182 -2.75 -12.78 5.37
CA LYS A 182 -1.71 -13.02 6.37
C LYS A 182 -1.20 -11.73 6.98
N ILE A 183 -0.69 -11.85 8.19
CA ILE A 183 0.04 -10.80 8.89
C ILE A 183 1.50 -11.25 8.98
N LEU A 184 2.42 -10.40 8.54
CA LEU A 184 3.86 -10.67 8.57
C LEU A 184 4.56 -9.59 9.39
N ASP A 185 5.47 -9.97 10.27
CA ASP A 185 6.31 -9.00 10.98
C ASP A 185 7.29 -8.33 10.00
N ILE A 186 7.63 -7.07 10.30
CA ILE A 186 8.77 -6.36 9.71
C ILE A 186 10.04 -6.76 10.45
#